data_AF-A0A8X6FM32-F1
#
_entry.id   AF-A0A8X6FM32-F1
#
_cell.length_a   1.000
_cell.length_b   1.000
_cell.length_c   1.000
_cell.angle_alpha   90.00
_cell.angle_beta   90.00
_cell.angle_gamma   90.00
#
_symmetry.space_group_name_H-M   'P 1'
#
loop_
_entity.id
_entity.type
_entity.pdbx_description
1 polymer ?
#
loop_
_entity_poly.entity_id
_entity_poly.type
_entity_poly.pdbx_seq_one_letter_code
_entity_poly.pdbx_strand_id
1 'polypeptide(L)'
;MVPEEIAEMIAEARHVQLFNVVMMKEEDFYNISAQCDTFLNTSPIKISTAFWIKISRANLPIIQVKTTFSNVEPWKEHNIFKRGKSFNDTSRIYSLPPLGKRSAISDPKKKRLVVFVGIQDTKYHAFYRQLCT
;
A
#
# COMPACT_ATOMS: atom_id res chain seq x y z
N MET A 1 18.85 6.63 -9.20
CA MET A 1 17.83 7.56 -9.70
C MET A 1 17.28 6.99 -11.00
N VAL A 2 15.96 6.99 -11.18
CA VAL A 2 15.35 6.69 -12.49
C VAL A 2 15.86 7.74 -13.49
N PRO A 3 16.23 7.36 -14.72
CA PRO A 3 16.56 8.34 -15.76
C PRO A 3 15.45 9.39 -15.89
N GLU A 4 15.79 10.68 -15.74
CA GLU A 4 14.81 11.79 -15.75
C GLU A 4 13.99 11.78 -17.05
N GLU A 5 14.64 11.50 -18.18
CA GLU A 5 14.02 11.37 -19.50
C GLU A 5 12.87 10.34 -19.53
N ILE A 6 12.96 9.24 -18.75
CA ILE A 6 11.89 8.25 -18.69
C ILE A 6 10.71 8.79 -17.88
N ALA A 7 10.99 9.51 -16.79
CA ALA A 7 9.95 10.11 -15.97
C ALA A 7 9.22 11.22 -16.74
N GLU A 8 9.95 12.06 -17.48
CA GLU A 8 9.42 13.10 -18.36
C GLU A 8 8.59 12.49 -19.50
N MET A 9 9.10 11.45 -20.17
CA MET A 9 8.35 10.75 -21.21
C MET A 9 7.01 10.19 -20.69
N ILE A 10 6.97 9.68 -19.46
CA ILE A 10 5.73 9.18 -18.84
C ILE A 10 4.80 10.35 -18.48
N ALA A 11 5.34 11.44 -17.95
CA ALA A 11 4.58 12.64 -17.62
C ALA A 11 3.94 13.27 -18.87
N GLU A 12 4.65 13.24 -19.99
CA GLU A 12 4.25 13.83 -21.27
C GLU A 12 3.46 12.85 -22.17
N ALA A 13 3.27 11.60 -21.75
CA ALA A 13 2.73 10.52 -22.58
C ALA A 13 1.28 10.72 -23.09
N ARG A 14 0.54 11.75 -22.65
CA ARG A 14 -0.80 12.05 -23.18
C ARG A 14 -0.96 13.49 -23.66
N HIS A 15 -1.36 13.60 -24.92
CA HIS A 15 -1.59 14.87 -25.63
C HIS A 15 -2.99 15.51 -25.34
N VAL A 16 -3.90 14.81 -24.63
CA VAL A 16 -5.33 15.19 -24.59
C VAL A 16 -5.86 15.49 -23.18
N GLN A 17 -5.35 14.84 -22.14
CA GLN A 17 -5.85 15.00 -20.77
C GLN A 17 -4.70 15.14 -19.79
N LEU A 18 -4.61 16.31 -19.16
CA LEU A 18 -3.62 16.63 -18.14
C LEU A 18 -3.91 15.79 -16.88
N PHE A 19 -2.87 15.17 -16.34
CA PHE A 19 -2.89 14.56 -15.01
C PHE A 19 -1.74 15.14 -14.19
N ASN A 20 -1.97 15.28 -12.88
CA ASN A 20 -0.92 15.73 -11.96
C ASN A 20 0.07 14.58 -11.73
N VAL A 21 1.33 14.81 -12.11
CA VAL A 21 2.42 13.88 -11.80
C VAL A 21 3.03 14.28 -10.47
N VAL A 22 3.02 13.34 -9.52
CA VAL A 22 3.72 13.49 -8.24
C VAL A 22 4.94 12.60 -8.28
N MET A 23 6.12 13.21 -8.21
CA MET A 23 7.40 12.51 -8.17
C MET A 23 7.64 11.94 -6.78
N MET A 24 7.17 10.71 -6.55
CA MET A 24 7.33 10.03 -5.27
C MET A 24 8.76 9.50 -5.07
N LYS A 25 9.29 9.69 -3.88
CA LYS A 25 10.56 9.12 -3.38
C LYS A 25 10.29 7.87 -2.56
N GLU A 26 11.36 7.14 -2.24
CA GLU A 26 11.28 5.92 -1.40
C GLU A 26 10.64 6.16 -0.03
N GLU A 27 10.87 7.33 0.53
CA GLU A 27 10.29 7.79 1.80
C GLU A 27 8.76 8.01 1.73
N ASP A 28 8.18 8.11 0.54
CA ASP A 28 6.74 8.32 0.35
C ASP A 28 5.94 7.03 0.30
N PHE A 29 6.60 5.86 0.26
CA PHE A 29 5.94 4.56 0.25
C PHE A 29 5.91 3.98 1.65
N TYR A 30 4.72 3.71 2.20
CA TYR A 30 4.57 3.23 3.57
C TYR A 30 3.94 1.84 3.63
N ASN A 31 4.40 1.00 4.57
CA ASN A 31 3.77 -0.31 4.81
C ASN A 31 2.60 -0.19 5.80
N ILE A 32 1.50 0.38 5.32
CA ILE A 32 0.27 0.54 6.12
C ILE A 32 -0.28 -0.84 6.53
N SER A 33 -0.19 -1.85 5.65
CA SER A 33 -0.72 -3.19 5.92
C SER A 33 -0.07 -3.82 7.15
N ALA A 34 1.26 -3.88 7.19
CA ALA A 34 1.97 -4.49 8.32
C ALA A 34 1.64 -3.79 9.64
N GLN A 35 1.38 -2.48 9.60
CA GLN A 35 1.12 -1.68 10.78
C GLN A 35 -0.32 -1.85 11.25
N CYS A 36 -1.28 -1.88 10.32
CA CYS A 36 -2.63 -2.35 10.58
C CYS A 36 -2.63 -3.76 11.18
N ASP A 37 -1.79 -4.68 10.72
CA ASP A 37 -1.70 -6.03 11.28
C ASP A 37 -1.18 -6.04 12.72
N THR A 38 -0.37 -5.07 13.14
CA THR A 38 0.07 -4.99 14.56
C THR A 38 -0.98 -4.38 15.49
N PHE A 39 -1.91 -3.60 14.94
CA PHE A 39 -2.81 -2.74 15.70
C PHE A 39 -4.26 -3.23 15.68
N LEU A 40 -4.73 -3.67 14.51
CA LEU A 40 -6.11 -4.02 14.24
C LEU A 40 -6.34 -5.54 14.26
N ASN A 41 -7.51 -5.94 14.73
CA ASN A 41 -8.07 -7.28 14.63
C ASN A 41 -9.33 -7.26 13.77
N THR A 42 -9.17 -7.39 12.46
CA THR A 42 -10.27 -7.34 11.48
C THR A 42 -10.82 -8.73 11.13
N SER A 43 -10.15 -9.81 11.55
CA SER A 43 -10.57 -11.20 11.28
C SER A 43 -12.01 -11.53 11.70
N PRO A 44 -12.56 -11.00 12.82
CA PRO A 44 -13.93 -11.32 13.23
C PRO A 44 -15.00 -10.68 12.34
N ILE A 45 -14.67 -9.60 11.62
CA ILE A 45 -15.62 -8.86 10.77
C ILE A 45 -16.10 -9.72 9.59
N LYS A 46 -15.21 -10.58 9.06
CA LYS A 46 -15.48 -11.48 7.92
C LYS A 46 -16.24 -10.78 6.79
N ILE A 47 -15.62 -9.74 6.22
CA ILE A 47 -16.23 -8.82 5.23
C ILE A 47 -16.89 -9.58 4.06
N SER A 48 -16.31 -10.68 3.60
CA SER A 48 -16.87 -11.52 2.53
C SER A 48 -18.26 -12.10 2.84
N THR A 49 -18.63 -12.21 4.12
CA THR A 49 -19.91 -12.76 4.59
C THR A 49 -20.77 -11.73 5.33
N ALA A 50 -20.27 -10.51 5.50
CA ALA A 50 -21.00 -9.43 6.15
C ALA A 50 -21.98 -8.81 5.15
N PHE A 51 -23.25 -8.69 5.54
CA PHE A 51 -24.23 -7.92 4.76
C PHE A 51 -24.26 -6.46 5.17
N TRP A 52 -24.09 -6.19 6.47
CA TRP A 52 -24.08 -4.83 7.00
C TRP A 52 -22.91 -4.61 7.93
N ILE A 53 -22.26 -3.47 7.77
CA ILE A 53 -21.22 -2.99 8.67
C ILE A 53 -21.63 -1.59 9.10
N LYS A 54 -21.74 -1.37 10.41
CA LYS A 54 -22.07 -0.09 11.01
C LYS A 54 -20.90 0.37 11.85
N ILE A 55 -20.39 1.54 11.49
CA ILE A 55 -19.30 2.23 12.16
C ILE A 55 -19.86 3.54 12.70
N SER A 56 -19.65 3.82 13.98
CA SER A 56 -20.14 5.03 14.63
C SER A 56 -19.05 5.64 15.46
N ARG A 57 -18.79 6.95 15.29
CA ARG A 57 -17.69 7.64 15.99
C ARG A 57 -17.81 7.53 17.51
N ALA A 58 -19.02 7.59 18.04
CA ALA A 58 -19.30 7.48 19.48
C ALA A 58 -18.95 6.11 20.07
N ASN A 59 -18.99 5.05 19.26
CA ASN A 59 -18.82 3.68 19.72
C ASN A 59 -17.45 3.10 19.33
N LEU A 60 -16.57 3.89 18.72
CA LEU A 60 -15.21 3.46 18.43
C LEU A 60 -14.48 3.07 19.73
N PRO A 61 -13.73 1.94 19.75
CA PRO A 61 -13.27 1.11 18.62
C PRO A 61 -14.20 -0.08 18.26
N ILE A 62 -15.46 -0.07 18.69
CA ILE A 62 -16.41 -1.15 18.42
C ILE A 62 -17.09 -0.93 17.06
N ILE A 63 -17.02 -1.95 16.20
CA ILE A 63 -17.75 -2.04 14.94
C ILE A 63 -18.90 -3.03 15.11
N GLN A 64 -20.05 -2.69 14.55
CA GLN A 64 -21.24 -3.53 14.55
C GLN A 64 -21.36 -4.22 13.18
N VAL A 65 -21.52 -5.54 13.17
CA VAL A 65 -21.60 -6.35 11.95
C VAL A 65 -22.87 -7.19 11.95
N LYS A 66 -23.49 -7.32 10.78
CA LYS A 66 -24.64 -8.19 10.56
C LYS A 66 -24.39 -9.11 9.37
N THR A 67 -24.64 -10.40 9.59
CA THR A 67 -24.44 -11.47 8.59
C THR A 67 -25.73 -11.93 7.95
N THR A 68 -26.87 -11.27 8.22
CA THR A 68 -28.15 -11.54 7.57
C THR A 68 -28.89 -10.23 7.27
N PHE A 69 -29.92 -10.32 6.43
CA PHE A 69 -30.85 -9.22 6.16
C PHE A 69 -32.00 -9.14 7.19
N SER A 70 -32.07 -10.06 8.15
CA SER A 70 -33.20 -10.12 9.09
C SER A 70 -33.20 -8.92 10.02
N ASN A 71 -34.25 -8.10 10.03
CA ASN A 71 -34.35 -6.95 10.94
C ASN A 71 -34.41 -7.36 12.43
N VAL A 72 -34.71 -8.62 12.73
CA VAL A 72 -34.84 -9.15 14.08
C VAL A 72 -33.49 -9.58 14.68
N GLU A 73 -32.53 -10.01 13.86
CA GLU A 73 -31.23 -10.45 14.37
C GLU A 73 -30.44 -9.25 14.95
N PRO A 74 -29.91 -9.35 16.19
CA PRO A 74 -29.14 -8.29 16.78
C PRO A 74 -27.81 -8.09 16.05
N TRP A 75 -27.28 -6.87 16.11
CA TRP A 75 -25.95 -6.56 15.62
C TRP A 75 -24.89 -7.25 16.48
N LYS A 76 -23.88 -7.83 15.85
CA LYS A 76 -22.72 -8.38 16.55
C LYS A 76 -21.66 -7.31 16.71
N GLU A 77 -21.18 -7.14 17.92
CA GLU A 77 -20.19 -6.11 18.24
C GLU A 77 -18.79 -6.69 18.24
N HIS A 78 -17.87 -6.00 17.57
CA HIS A 78 -16.47 -6.41 17.44
C HIS A 78 -15.56 -5.24 17.74
N ASN A 79 -14.70 -5.39 18.75
CA ASN A 79 -13.62 -4.45 18.99
C ASN A 79 -12.53 -4.66 17.93
N ILE A 80 -12.19 -3.61 17.18
CA ILE A 80 -11.21 -3.68 16.11
C ILE A 80 -9.77 -3.60 16.59
N PHE A 81 -9.51 -3.29 17.84
CA PHE A 81 -8.14 -3.24 18.37
C PHE A 81 -7.69 -4.60 18.88
N LYS A 82 -6.42 -4.91 18.63
CA LYS A 82 -5.75 -6.03 19.30
C LYS A 82 -5.68 -5.76 20.80
N ARG A 83 -5.57 -6.83 21.59
CA ARG A 83 -5.50 -6.75 23.05
C ARG A 83 -4.38 -5.80 23.50
N GLY A 84 -4.73 -4.85 24.37
CA GLY A 84 -3.77 -3.86 24.88
C GLY A 84 -3.45 -2.72 23.92
N LYS A 85 -4.17 -2.57 22.80
CA LYS A 85 -4.05 -1.45 21.87
C LYS A 85 -5.19 -0.46 22.05
N SER A 86 -4.90 0.81 21.82
CA SER A 86 -5.82 1.94 22.00
C SER A 86 -5.56 3.04 20.98
N PHE A 87 -6.45 4.04 20.91
CA PHE A 87 -6.24 5.21 20.05
C PHE A 87 -4.94 5.95 20.34
N ASN A 88 -4.42 5.93 21.57
CA ASN A 88 -3.16 6.61 21.91
C ASN A 88 -1.95 6.02 21.17
N ASP A 89 -2.02 4.74 20.80
CA ASP A 89 -0.96 4.05 20.06
C ASP A 89 -0.94 4.43 18.57
N THR A 90 -1.98 5.11 18.06
CA THR A 90 -2.06 5.56 16.65
C THR A 90 -1.07 6.66 16.32
N SER A 91 -0.51 7.33 17.33
CA SER A 91 0.59 8.30 17.15
C SER A 91 1.80 7.70 16.42
N ARG A 92 2.01 6.38 16.50
CA ARG A 92 3.07 5.65 15.78
C ARG A 92 2.80 5.47 14.28
N ILE A 93 1.56 5.72 13.82
CA ILE A 93 1.19 5.73 12.41
C ILE A 93 1.78 6.96 11.70
N TYR A 94 2.15 8.02 12.42
CA TYR A 94 2.90 9.14 11.82
C TYR A 94 4.38 8.82 11.62
N SER A 95 4.87 7.72 12.18
CA SER A 95 6.26 7.24 12.06
C SER A 95 6.32 5.89 11.34
N LEU A 96 5.46 5.67 10.32
CA LEU A 96 5.48 4.44 9.54
C LEU A 96 6.84 4.28 8.88
N PRO A 97 7.51 3.12 9.02
CA PRO A 97 8.73 2.88 8.27
C PRO A 97 8.41 2.85 6.78
N PRO A 98 9.26 3.42 5.93
CA PRO A 98 9.09 3.31 4.50
C PRO A 98 9.10 1.84 4.10
N LEU A 99 8.26 1.50 3.12
CA LEU A 99 8.22 0.23 2.43
C LEU A 99 9.54 0.12 1.66
N GLY A 100 10.60 -0.31 2.34
CA GLY A 100 11.95 -0.36 1.78
C GLY A 100 11.96 -1.07 0.42
N LYS A 101 12.97 -0.75 -0.40
CA LYS A 101 13.11 -1.28 -1.77
C LYS A 101 12.96 -2.80 -1.79
N ARG A 102 11.90 -3.28 -2.45
CA ARG A 102 11.89 -4.62 -3.03
C ARG A 102 11.86 -4.45 -4.54
N SER A 103 12.97 -4.79 -5.21
CA SER A 103 12.96 -4.94 -6.66
C SER A 103 12.02 -6.11 -6.98
N ALA A 104 10.82 -5.81 -7.45
CA ALA A 104 9.83 -6.80 -7.89
C ALA A 104 10.19 -7.41 -9.27
N ILE A 105 11.43 -7.24 -9.72
CA ILE A 105 11.90 -7.73 -11.00
C ILE A 105 12.29 -9.19 -10.82
N SER A 106 11.58 -10.06 -11.53
CA SER A 106 11.88 -11.48 -11.57
C SER A 106 13.27 -11.73 -12.16
N ASP A 107 13.94 -12.81 -11.72
CA ASP A 107 15.28 -13.16 -12.21
C ASP A 107 15.37 -13.28 -13.75
N PRO A 108 14.36 -13.82 -14.46
CA PRO A 108 14.37 -13.83 -15.92
C PRO A 108 14.39 -12.41 -16.52
N LYS A 109 13.67 -11.47 -15.90
CA LYS A 109 13.61 -10.08 -16.35
C LYS A 109 14.91 -9.34 -16.02
N LYS A 110 15.53 -9.61 -14.86
CA LYS A 110 16.88 -9.10 -14.52
C LYS A 110 17.91 -9.51 -15.57
N LYS A 111 17.96 -10.79 -15.93
CA LYS A 111 18.86 -11.30 -16.98
C LYS A 111 18.66 -10.60 -18.33
N ARG A 112 17.40 -10.40 -18.74
CA ARG A 112 17.08 -9.66 -19.96
C ARG A 112 17.55 -8.20 -19.90
N LEU A 113 17.30 -7.52 -18.78
CA LEU A 113 17.69 -6.11 -18.62
C LEU A 113 19.22 -5.93 -18.66
N VAL A 114 19.98 -6.86 -18.07
CA VAL A 114 21.45 -6.84 -18.13
C VAL A 114 21.96 -6.94 -19.59
N VAL A 115 21.32 -7.75 -20.43
CA VAL A 115 21.66 -7.82 -21.86
C VAL A 115 21.39 -6.49 -22.57
N PHE A 116 20.28 -5.82 -22.24
CA PHE A 116 19.92 -4.52 -22.80
C PHE A 116 20.87 -3.39 -22.39
N VAL A 117 21.56 -3.49 -21.25
CA VAL A 117 22.58 -2.51 -20.84
C VAL A 117 23.64 -2.33 -21.92
N GLY A 118 24.05 -3.40 -22.61
CA GLY A 118 25.06 -3.31 -23.68
C GLY A 118 24.65 -2.49 -24.92
N ILE A 119 23.35 -2.20 -25.07
CA ILE A 119 22.77 -1.51 -26.24
C ILE A 119 22.31 -0.10 -25.87
N GLN A 120 22.20 0.21 -24.58
CA GLN A 120 21.79 1.53 -24.08
C GLN A 120 22.98 2.47 -23.89
N ASP A 121 22.67 3.77 -23.84
CA ASP A 121 23.64 4.80 -23.52
C ASP A 121 24.31 4.53 -22.16
N THR A 122 25.64 4.63 -22.16
CA THR A 122 26.53 4.50 -21.00
C THR A 122 26.07 5.28 -19.76
N LYS A 123 25.42 6.45 -19.93
CA LYS A 123 24.90 7.23 -18.80
C LYS A 123 23.87 6.48 -17.93
N TYR A 124 23.20 5.46 -18.47
CA TYR A 124 22.17 4.69 -17.76
C TYR A 124 22.63 3.34 -17.22
N HIS A 125 23.85 2.91 -17.54
CA HIS A 125 24.35 1.58 -17.18
C HIS A 125 24.35 1.35 -15.67
N ALA A 126 24.78 2.34 -14.88
CA ALA A 126 24.84 2.24 -13.42
C ALA A 126 23.44 2.00 -12.82
N PHE A 127 22.42 2.69 -13.32
CA PHE A 127 21.03 2.53 -12.86
C PHE A 127 20.51 1.11 -13.12
N TYR A 128 20.61 0.62 -14.36
CA TYR A 128 20.07 -0.70 -14.70
C TYR A 128 20.84 -1.85 -14.04
N ARG A 129 22.15 -1.70 -13.81
CA ARG A 129 22.94 -2.67 -13.02
C ARG A 129 22.48 -2.71 -11.57
N GLN A 130 22.30 -1.55 -10.94
CA GLN A 130 21.78 -1.45 -9.57
C GLN A 130 20.35 -1.98 -9.45
N LEU A 131 19.53 -1.80 -10.48
CA LEU A 131 18.15 -2.31 -10.54
C LEU A 131 18.09 -3.84 -10.63
N CYS A 132 19.11 -4.46 -11.24
CA CYS A 132 19.22 -5.91 -11.44
C CYS A 132 20.00 -6.64 -10.34
N THR A 133 20.55 -5.92 -9.36
CA THR A 133 21.15 -6.53 -8.16
C THR A 133 20.02 -6.91 -7.21
#